data_AF-A0A5A9XJU6-F1
#
_entry.id   AF-A0A5A9XJU6-F1
#
_cell.length_a   1.000
_cell.length_b   1.000
_cell.length_c   1.000
_cell.angle_alpha   90.00
_cell.angle_beta   90.00
_cell.angle_gamma   90.00
#
_symmetry.space_group_name_H-M   'P 1'
#
loop_
_entity.id
_entity.type
_entity.pdbx_description
1 polymer ?
#
loop_
_entity_poly.entity_id
_entity_poly.type
_entity_poly.pdbx_seq_one_letter_code
_entity_poly.pdbx_strand_id
1 'polypeptide(L)'
;MKNLFYGSRKRNFVRLTVLLPLLVLLSGCASGYSKFYAQRMDESGLKNLETLKEGQSPVIVKTDDLRREYDRYLGKNYLLIGESHFNGGMESDENFISQAIDVKATLVLQTSSFLTTQQTSSPLVMPNGIGGLNVTSMSSQQLRYNQSALFLAKNSKKLRFGLFTDDPTPDQRKQYERNSGVVVRTAVEGSPVYIANIVPGDLVIGINGKSVQGNEHLVQLLTDIPQTADKVVFKVIRNNIEKNIVVFLANP
;
A
#
# COMPACT_ATOMS: atom_id res chain seq x y z
N MET A 1 -56.01 -21.01 74.65
CA MET A 1 -56.71 -19.72 74.44
C MET A 1 -55.68 -18.60 74.53
N LYS A 2 -55.58 -17.75 73.47
CA LYS A 2 -55.10 -16.34 73.43
C LYS A 2 -53.64 -16.09 73.89
N ASN A 3 -52.77 -15.27 73.31
CA ASN A 3 -52.71 -14.27 72.23
C ASN A 3 -51.20 -13.99 72.01
N LEU A 4 -50.64 -13.99 70.79
CA LEU A 4 -50.32 -12.82 69.92
C LEU A 4 -49.17 -11.88 70.36
N PHE A 5 -48.39 -11.48 69.34
CA PHE A 5 -47.39 -10.39 69.19
C PHE A 5 -45.89 -10.74 69.34
N TYR A 6 -44.91 -10.18 68.61
CA TYR A 6 -44.71 -9.54 67.29
C TYR A 6 -43.25 -9.02 67.26
N GLY A 7 -42.55 -9.08 66.10
CA GLY A 7 -41.32 -8.31 65.80
C GLY A 7 -39.99 -8.95 66.27
N SER A 8 -38.84 -8.84 65.59
CA SER A 8 -38.40 -8.05 64.43
C SER A 8 -37.15 -8.74 63.83
N ARG A 9 -37.20 -9.13 62.56
CA ARG A 9 -36.07 -9.74 61.83
C ARG A 9 -35.27 -8.64 61.12
N LYS A 10 -34.08 -8.29 61.65
CA LYS A 10 -33.17 -7.32 61.02
C LYS A 10 -32.72 -7.82 59.64
N ARG A 11 -33.19 -7.17 58.56
CA ARG A 11 -32.69 -7.34 57.19
C ARG A 11 -31.45 -6.46 57.02
N ASN A 12 -30.27 -7.08 56.98
CA ASN A 12 -29.03 -6.40 56.59
C ASN A 12 -29.11 -6.09 55.08
N PHE A 13 -29.28 -4.82 54.74
CA PHE A 13 -29.15 -4.29 53.38
C PHE A 13 -27.67 -4.34 52.97
N VAL A 14 -27.28 -5.39 52.26
CA VAL A 14 -26.00 -5.40 51.53
C VAL A 14 -26.20 -4.48 50.31
N ARG A 15 -25.53 -3.33 50.30
CA ARG A 15 -25.45 -2.43 49.16
C ARG A 15 -24.75 -3.17 48.00
N LEU A 16 -25.54 -3.60 47.02
CA LEU A 16 -25.04 -4.14 45.75
C LEU A 16 -24.62 -2.96 44.86
N THR A 17 -23.38 -2.49 45.00
CA THR A 17 -22.76 -1.58 44.03
C THR A 17 -22.45 -2.36 42.75
N VAL A 18 -23.38 -2.31 41.80
CA VAL A 18 -23.18 -2.79 40.43
C VAL A 18 -22.24 -1.82 39.73
N LEU A 19 -20.97 -2.22 39.60
CA LEU A 19 -19.97 -1.55 38.75
C LEU A 19 -20.30 -1.88 37.30
N LEU A 20 -21.03 -0.98 36.64
CA LEU A 20 -21.33 -1.04 35.21
C LEU A 20 -20.01 -0.87 34.44
N PRO A 21 -19.57 -1.83 33.61
CA PRO A 21 -18.39 -1.63 32.80
C PRO A 21 -18.74 -0.56 31.76
N LEU A 22 -18.08 0.58 31.85
CA LEU A 22 -18.13 1.65 30.85
C LEU A 22 -17.55 1.09 29.56
N LEU A 23 -18.41 0.52 28.71
CA LEU A 23 -18.06 0.06 27.37
C LEU A 23 -17.79 1.31 26.52
N VAL A 24 -16.55 1.79 26.55
CA VAL A 24 -16.09 2.86 25.67
C VAL A 24 -16.10 2.31 24.25
N LEU A 25 -17.19 2.55 23.52
CA LEU A 25 -17.23 2.39 22.08
C LEU A 25 -16.33 3.47 21.49
N LEU A 26 -15.03 3.16 21.38
CA LEU A 26 -14.10 3.89 20.54
C LEU A 26 -14.56 3.68 19.10
N SER A 27 -15.55 4.46 18.66
CA SER A 27 -15.78 4.72 17.25
C SER A 27 -14.62 5.59 16.78
N GLY A 28 -13.43 4.99 16.65
CA GLY A 28 -12.34 5.60 15.90
C GLY A 28 -12.91 5.96 14.54
N CYS A 29 -12.90 7.25 14.18
CA CYS A 29 -13.21 7.66 12.83
C CYS A 29 -12.22 6.94 11.93
N ALA A 30 -12.66 5.85 11.29
CA ALA A 30 -11.83 5.11 10.35
C ALA A 30 -11.40 6.09 9.25
N SER A 31 -10.11 6.39 9.21
CA SER A 31 -9.53 7.25 8.19
C SER A 31 -9.78 6.65 6.81
N GLY A 32 -9.81 7.47 5.76
CA GLY A 32 -9.88 6.99 4.38
C GLY A 32 -8.72 6.06 4.06
N TYR A 33 -7.55 6.32 4.64
CA TYR A 33 -6.38 5.45 4.53
C TYR A 33 -6.61 4.05 5.11
N SER A 34 -7.30 3.93 6.24
CA SER A 34 -7.63 2.63 6.82
C SER A 34 -8.80 1.95 6.09
N LYS A 35 -9.85 2.72 5.77
CA LYS A 35 -11.07 2.23 5.13
C LYS A 35 -10.84 1.67 3.73
N PHE A 36 -9.97 2.30 2.94
CA PHE A 36 -9.68 1.92 1.55
C PHE A 36 -8.33 1.22 1.41
N TYR A 37 -7.80 0.68 2.51
CA TYR A 37 -6.57 -0.07 2.49
C TYR A 37 -6.74 -1.40 1.75
N ALA A 38 -5.86 -1.66 0.80
CA ALA A 38 -5.72 -2.92 0.10
C ALA A 38 -4.33 -3.49 0.37
N GLN A 39 -4.29 -4.59 1.12
CA GLN A 39 -3.05 -5.36 1.30
C GLN A 39 -2.65 -6.02 -0.03
N ARG A 40 -1.40 -5.87 -0.42
CA ARG A 40 -0.85 -6.41 -1.68
C ARG A 40 0.14 -7.54 -1.46
N MET A 41 0.77 -7.58 -0.28
CA MET A 41 1.68 -8.65 0.10
C MET A 41 0.99 -9.72 0.94
N ASP A 42 1.35 -10.98 0.72
CA ASP A 42 0.87 -12.11 1.53
C ASP A 42 1.61 -12.20 2.87
N GLU A 43 1.09 -13.00 3.80
CA GLU A 43 1.69 -13.15 5.13
C GLU A 43 3.13 -13.68 5.11
N SER A 44 3.46 -14.52 4.13
CA SER A 44 4.81 -15.05 3.97
C SER A 44 5.79 -13.97 3.53
N GLY A 45 5.37 -13.08 2.62
CA GLY A 45 6.14 -11.91 2.22
C GLY A 45 6.40 -10.96 3.38
N LEU A 46 5.38 -10.69 4.21
CA LEU A 46 5.49 -9.78 5.36
C LEU A 46 6.56 -10.20 6.37
N LYS A 47 6.77 -11.52 6.58
CA LYS A 47 7.81 -12.06 7.47
C LYS A 47 9.22 -11.75 7.00
N ASN A 48 9.41 -11.45 5.72
CA ASN A 48 10.72 -11.14 5.15
C ASN A 48 10.99 -9.63 5.11
N LEU A 49 10.19 -8.79 5.77
CA LEU A 49 10.38 -7.35 5.78
C LEU A 49 11.05 -6.85 7.06
N GLU A 50 11.92 -5.86 6.91
CA GLU A 50 12.38 -5.02 8.00
C GLU A 50 11.24 -4.08 8.39
N THR A 51 10.41 -4.56 9.33
CA THR A 51 9.24 -3.84 9.83
C THR A 51 9.61 -2.76 10.84
N LEU A 52 8.72 -1.78 11.00
CA LEU A 52 8.84 -0.79 12.07
C LEU A 52 8.89 -1.49 13.43
N LYS A 53 9.87 -1.13 14.26
CA LYS A 53 9.93 -1.52 15.68
C LYS A 53 9.06 -0.58 16.52
N GLU A 54 8.66 -1.06 17.68
CA GLU A 54 7.88 -0.27 18.64
C GLU A 54 8.63 1.04 19.00
N GLY A 55 7.95 2.17 18.84
CA GLY A 55 8.51 3.52 19.04
C GLY A 55 9.23 4.14 17.84
N GLN A 56 9.33 3.46 16.69
CA GLN A 56 9.85 4.06 15.46
C GLN A 56 8.75 4.71 14.62
N SER A 57 9.06 5.85 13.99
CA SER A 57 8.15 6.53 13.07
C SER A 57 8.49 6.21 11.61
N PRO A 58 7.48 6.04 10.73
CA PRO A 58 7.71 5.85 9.31
C PRO A 58 8.32 7.08 8.66
N VAL A 59 9.13 6.88 7.63
CA VAL A 59 9.59 7.95 6.74
C VAL A 59 8.45 8.32 5.78
N ILE A 60 8.16 9.60 5.67
CA ILE A 60 7.06 10.10 4.83
C ILE A 60 7.65 10.84 3.64
N VAL A 61 7.21 10.49 2.44
CA VAL A 61 7.60 11.17 1.21
C VAL A 61 6.34 11.59 0.47
N LYS A 62 6.15 12.90 0.33
CA LYS A 62 5.10 13.48 -0.49
C LYS A 62 5.63 13.69 -1.91
N THR A 63 4.89 13.28 -2.92
CA THR A 63 5.32 13.36 -4.32
C THR A 63 4.15 13.65 -5.26
N ASP A 64 4.45 14.33 -6.37
CA ASP A 64 3.51 14.53 -7.48
C ASP A 64 3.51 13.34 -8.46
N ASP A 65 4.54 12.51 -8.41
CA ASP A 65 4.69 11.32 -9.25
C ASP A 65 4.99 10.11 -8.37
N LEU A 66 3.92 9.43 -8.00
CA LEU A 66 3.96 8.27 -7.14
C LEU A 66 4.68 7.09 -7.80
N ARG A 67 4.53 6.94 -9.12
CA ARG A 67 5.11 5.84 -9.89
C ARG A 67 6.63 5.92 -9.89
N ARG A 68 7.18 7.08 -10.22
CA ARG A 68 8.63 7.33 -10.25
C ARG A 68 9.26 7.16 -8.87
N GLU A 69 8.60 7.68 -7.83
CA GLU A 69 9.10 7.55 -6.46
C GLU A 69 9.07 6.09 -5.98
N TYR A 70 7.99 5.37 -6.30
CA TYR A 70 7.89 3.94 -6.05
C TYR A 70 9.02 3.16 -6.72
N ASP A 71 9.29 3.39 -8.01
CA ASP A 71 10.35 2.70 -8.75
C ASP A 71 11.76 2.99 -8.18
N ARG A 72 11.98 4.20 -7.66
CA ARG A 72 13.22 4.56 -6.95
C ARG A 72 13.42 3.74 -5.68
N TYR A 73 12.37 3.62 -4.86
CA TYR A 73 12.46 2.86 -3.61
C TYR A 73 12.45 1.35 -3.86
N LEU A 74 11.77 0.89 -4.91
CA LEU A 74 11.85 -0.49 -5.39
C LEU A 74 13.29 -0.84 -5.78
N GLY A 75 13.99 0.08 -6.46
CA GLY A 75 15.42 -0.03 -6.75
C GLY A 75 16.27 -0.21 -5.49
N LYS A 76 15.88 0.41 -4.37
CA LYS A 76 16.54 0.27 -3.06
C LYS A 76 16.04 -0.93 -2.24
N ASN A 77 15.34 -1.88 -2.87
CA ASN A 77 14.77 -3.08 -2.26
C ASN A 77 13.65 -2.80 -1.23
N TYR A 78 12.91 -1.70 -1.37
CA TYR A 78 11.65 -1.50 -0.64
C TYR A 78 10.52 -2.17 -1.42
N LEU A 79 9.71 -2.96 -0.72
CA LEU A 79 8.57 -3.67 -1.30
C LEU A 79 7.26 -3.06 -0.81
N LEU A 80 6.25 -3.10 -1.68
CA LEU A 80 4.90 -2.67 -1.37
C LEU A 80 4.21 -3.67 -0.44
N ILE A 81 3.82 -3.21 0.74
CA ILE A 81 2.99 -3.98 1.69
C ILE A 81 1.53 -3.88 1.24
N GLY A 82 1.10 -2.66 0.94
CA GLY A 82 -0.26 -2.36 0.54
C GLY A 82 -0.40 -0.91 0.12
N GLU A 83 -1.59 -0.55 -0.31
CA GLU A 83 -1.91 0.79 -0.79
C GLU A 83 -3.30 1.20 -0.36
N SER A 84 -3.52 2.50 -0.28
CA SER A 84 -4.85 3.08 -0.12
C SER A 84 -5.05 4.14 -1.19
N HIS A 85 -6.19 4.10 -1.86
CA HIS A 85 -6.59 5.08 -2.86
C HIS A 85 -8.05 5.46 -2.67
N PHE A 86 -8.35 6.75 -2.56
CA PHE A 86 -9.72 7.22 -2.36
C PHE A 86 -9.90 8.68 -2.76
N ASN A 87 -11.16 9.04 -3.00
CA ASN A 87 -11.55 10.41 -3.28
C ASN A 87 -12.14 10.99 -2.00
N GLY A 88 -11.48 12.00 -1.44
CA GLY A 88 -11.63 12.46 -0.05
C GLY A 88 -11.73 13.98 0.09
N GLY A 89 -12.14 14.45 1.26
CA GLY A 89 -11.64 15.74 1.72
C GLY A 89 -10.16 15.53 2.06
N MET A 90 -9.34 16.58 2.05
CA MET A 90 -7.93 16.43 2.40
C MET A 90 -7.83 15.84 3.83
N GLU A 91 -7.19 14.69 3.96
CA GLU A 91 -6.98 14.07 5.26
C GLU A 91 -5.70 14.58 5.92
N SER A 92 -5.63 14.48 7.25
CA SER A 92 -4.45 14.87 8.00
C SER A 92 -3.30 13.89 7.77
N ASP A 93 -2.08 14.38 7.96
CA ASP A 93 -0.89 13.54 7.85
C ASP A 93 -0.89 12.40 8.88
N GLU A 94 -1.48 12.64 10.05
CA GLU A 94 -1.62 11.65 11.13
C GLU A 94 -2.36 10.39 10.66
N ASN A 95 -3.35 10.51 9.79
CA ASN A 95 -4.17 9.38 9.37
C ASN A 95 -3.39 8.32 8.59
N PHE A 96 -2.50 8.73 7.69
CA PHE A 96 -1.65 7.77 6.97
C PHE A 96 -0.47 7.31 7.82
N ILE A 97 -0.01 8.11 8.80
CA ILE A 97 1.00 7.70 9.78
C ILE A 97 0.46 6.57 10.65
N SER A 98 -0.76 6.73 11.19
CA SER A 98 -1.43 5.69 11.97
C SER A 98 -1.58 4.41 11.15
N GLN A 99 -2.07 4.52 9.90
CA GLN A 99 -2.17 3.36 9.02
C GLN A 99 -0.82 2.69 8.77
N ALA A 100 0.26 3.47 8.58
CA ALA A 100 1.60 2.93 8.37
C ALA A 100 2.14 2.19 9.59
N ILE A 101 1.85 2.67 10.81
CA ILE A 101 2.19 1.99 12.06
C ILE A 101 1.42 0.66 12.16
N ASP A 102 0.13 0.67 11.86
CA ASP A 102 -0.73 -0.52 11.92
C ASP A 102 -0.24 -1.61 10.95
N VAL A 103 0.15 -1.23 9.74
CA VAL A 103 0.71 -2.16 8.74
C VAL A 103 2.21 -2.40 8.90
N LYS A 104 2.84 -1.78 9.90
CA LYS A 104 4.28 -1.84 10.20
C LYS A 104 5.20 -1.43 9.05
N ALA A 105 4.75 -0.50 8.21
CA ALA A 105 5.47 0.02 7.06
C ALA A 105 6.52 1.06 7.48
N THR A 106 7.76 0.92 7.04
CA THR A 106 8.85 1.87 7.39
C THR A 106 8.88 3.11 6.51
N LEU A 107 8.23 3.07 5.34
CA LEU A 107 8.19 4.16 4.37
C LEU A 107 6.77 4.32 3.82
N VAL A 108 6.30 5.56 3.73
CA VAL A 108 5.02 5.92 3.13
C VAL A 108 5.26 6.89 1.99
N LEU A 109 4.76 6.56 0.80
CA LEU A 109 4.71 7.48 -0.34
C LEU A 109 3.28 8.00 -0.46
N GLN A 110 3.09 9.30 -0.32
CA GLN A 110 1.77 9.94 -0.36
C GLN A 110 1.68 10.93 -1.52
N THR A 111 0.51 10.98 -2.13
CA THR A 111 0.16 12.00 -3.12
C THR A 111 -1.29 12.43 -2.95
N SER A 112 -1.56 13.68 -3.28
CA SER A 112 -2.89 14.27 -3.25
C SER A 112 -3.05 15.25 -4.40
N SER A 113 -4.08 15.07 -5.23
CA SER A 113 -4.41 15.98 -6.33
C SER A 113 -5.83 16.51 -6.20
N PHE A 114 -6.02 17.78 -6.49
CA PHE A 114 -7.35 18.39 -6.48
C PHE A 114 -8.23 17.78 -7.58
N LEU A 115 -9.44 17.36 -7.20
CA LEU A 115 -10.40 16.77 -8.11
C LEU A 115 -11.48 17.79 -8.52
N THR A 116 -12.21 18.32 -7.55
CA THR A 116 -13.33 19.24 -7.78
C THR A 116 -13.77 19.94 -6.51
N THR A 117 -14.64 20.94 -6.64
CA THR A 117 -15.34 21.58 -5.53
C THR A 117 -16.80 21.13 -5.56
N GLN A 118 -17.29 20.57 -4.46
CA GLN A 118 -18.70 20.19 -4.31
C GLN A 118 -19.43 21.20 -3.43
N GLN A 119 -20.63 21.60 -3.84
CA GLN A 119 -21.49 22.42 -3.01
C GLN A 119 -22.44 21.51 -2.23
N THR A 120 -22.35 21.54 -0.91
CA THR A 120 -23.22 20.77 -0.03
C THR A 120 -24.21 21.71 0.63
N SER A 121 -25.50 21.43 0.46
CA SER A 121 -26.58 22.19 1.07
C SER A 121 -27.15 21.40 2.25
N SER A 122 -27.22 22.03 3.42
CA SER A 122 -27.84 21.46 4.61
C SER A 122 -28.99 22.36 5.08
N PRO A 123 -30.14 21.79 5.46
CA PRO A 123 -31.25 22.58 5.98
C PRO A 123 -30.93 23.09 7.38
N LEU A 124 -30.93 24.40 7.54
CA LEU A 124 -30.99 25.08 8.83
C LEU A 124 -32.46 25.22 9.22
N VAL A 125 -32.85 24.47 10.25
CA VAL A 125 -34.21 24.45 10.79
C VAL A 125 -34.26 25.31 12.04
N MET A 126 -35.10 26.34 12.03
CA MET A 126 -35.31 27.25 13.17
C MET A 126 -36.77 27.21 13.63
N PRO A 127 -37.06 27.18 14.95
CA PRO A 127 -38.42 27.35 15.44
C PRO A 127 -38.95 28.72 15.04
N ASN A 128 -40.19 28.77 14.54
CA ASN A 128 -40.89 30.05 14.39
C ASN A 128 -41.82 30.27 15.61
N GLY A 129 -42.05 31.53 15.97
CA GLY A 129 -42.73 31.92 17.21
C GLY A 129 -44.21 31.53 17.34
N ILE A 130 -44.74 30.74 16.41
CA ILE A 130 -46.14 30.29 16.35
C ILE A 130 -46.26 28.75 16.20
N GLY A 131 -45.22 28.01 16.59
CA GLY A 131 -45.26 26.54 16.64
C GLY A 131 -44.98 25.82 15.32
N GLY A 132 -44.49 26.53 14.30
CA GLY A 132 -43.98 25.97 13.05
C GLY A 132 -42.45 26.03 12.94
N LEU A 133 -41.92 25.59 11.80
CA LEU A 133 -40.48 25.57 11.51
C LEU A 133 -40.18 26.44 10.29
N ASN A 134 -39.15 27.28 10.39
CA ASN A 134 -38.52 27.93 9.24
C ASN A 134 -37.36 27.06 8.75
N VAL A 135 -37.36 26.72 7.46
CA VAL A 135 -36.28 25.95 6.83
C VAL A 135 -35.55 26.85 5.85
N THR A 136 -34.26 27.09 6.09
CA THR A 136 -33.39 27.83 5.18
C THR A 136 -32.23 26.92 4.78
N SER A 137 -31.82 26.92 3.51
CA SER A 137 -30.67 26.14 3.08
C SER A 137 -29.37 26.89 3.38
N MET A 138 -28.45 26.24 4.08
CA MET A 138 -27.08 26.69 4.20
C MET A 138 -26.23 25.89 3.21
N SER A 139 -25.66 26.57 2.22
CA SER A 139 -24.71 25.94 1.29
C SER A 139 -23.28 26.19 1.74
N SER A 140 -22.47 25.14 1.74
CA SER A 140 -21.01 25.23 1.92
C SER A 140 -20.30 24.64 0.70
N GLN A 141 -19.09 25.13 0.43
CA GLN A 141 -18.21 24.55 -0.57
C GLN A 141 -17.24 23.59 0.11
N GLN A 142 -17.09 22.40 -0.43
CA GLN A 142 -16.15 21.39 0.04
C GLN A 142 -15.18 21.03 -1.09
N LEU A 143 -13.89 21.20 -0.84
CA LEU A 143 -12.84 20.77 -1.76
C LEU A 143 -12.68 19.24 -1.70
N ARG A 144 -12.50 18.63 -2.87
CA ARG A 144 -12.33 17.18 -3.05
C ARG A 144 -10.97 16.89 -3.67
N TYR A 145 -10.33 15.85 -3.18
CA TYR A 145 -8.99 15.42 -3.60
C TYR A 145 -8.98 13.93 -3.91
N ASN A 146 -8.23 13.53 -4.93
CA ASN A 146 -7.79 12.15 -5.09
C ASN A 146 -6.55 11.97 -4.21
N GLN A 147 -6.61 11.03 -3.28
CA GLN A 147 -5.52 10.77 -2.35
C GLN A 147 -5.07 9.32 -2.51
N SER A 148 -3.75 9.14 -2.58
CA SER A 148 -3.14 7.82 -2.61
C SER A 148 -1.99 7.73 -1.63
N ALA A 149 -1.86 6.60 -0.95
CA ALA A 149 -0.70 6.26 -0.14
C ALA A 149 -0.23 4.85 -0.48
N LEU A 150 1.09 4.70 -0.68
CA LEU A 150 1.76 3.42 -0.76
C LEU A 150 2.49 3.18 0.55
N PHE A 151 2.29 2.01 1.13
CA PHE A 151 2.94 1.60 2.36
C PHE A 151 4.02 0.59 2.00
N LEU A 152 5.27 0.90 2.31
CA LEU A 152 6.42 0.09 1.95
C LEU A 152 7.25 -0.27 3.17
N ALA A 153 7.97 -1.38 3.05
CA ALA A 153 9.08 -1.67 3.94
C ALA A 153 10.25 -2.30 3.18
N LYS A 154 11.43 -2.18 3.77
CA LYS A 154 12.65 -2.73 3.20
C LYS A 154 12.62 -4.24 3.31
N ASN A 155 12.96 -4.93 2.23
CA ASN A 155 13.07 -6.38 2.24
C ASN A 155 14.37 -6.81 2.91
N SER A 156 14.27 -7.71 3.89
CA SER A 156 15.40 -8.27 4.65
C SER A 156 16.18 -9.30 3.84
N LYS A 157 15.55 -9.93 2.84
CA LYS A 157 16.16 -10.94 1.99
C LYS A 157 16.60 -10.35 0.66
N LYS A 158 17.69 -10.89 0.11
CA LYS A 158 18.09 -10.55 -1.27
C LYS A 158 17.11 -11.20 -2.25
N LEU A 159 16.70 -10.44 -3.25
CA LEU A 159 15.88 -10.96 -4.34
C LEU A 159 16.75 -11.88 -5.23
N ARG A 160 16.18 -13.02 -5.62
CA ARG A 160 16.87 -13.99 -6.48
C ARG A 160 17.33 -13.39 -7.81
N PHE A 161 16.51 -12.52 -8.40
CA PHE A 161 16.85 -11.77 -9.61
C PHE A 161 16.87 -10.28 -9.35
N GLY A 162 15.86 -9.75 -8.65
CA GLY A 162 15.70 -8.30 -8.44
C GLY A 162 15.44 -7.54 -9.74
N LEU A 163 14.60 -8.13 -10.61
CA LEU A 163 14.22 -7.59 -11.90
C LEU A 163 12.72 -7.29 -11.90
N PHE A 164 12.36 -6.06 -12.23
CA PHE A 164 10.99 -5.65 -12.47
C PHE A 164 10.88 -5.11 -13.89
N THR A 165 9.88 -5.60 -14.62
CA THR A 165 9.67 -5.33 -16.04
C THR A 165 8.24 -4.93 -16.30
N ASP A 166 8.05 -4.22 -17.41
CA ASP A 166 6.74 -3.90 -17.96
C ASP A 166 6.71 -4.33 -19.45
N ASP A 167 5.52 -4.49 -20.01
CA ASP A 167 5.40 -4.73 -21.45
C ASP A 167 5.76 -3.46 -22.24
N PRO A 168 6.33 -3.60 -23.46
CA PRO A 168 6.71 -2.45 -24.27
C PRO A 168 5.49 -1.61 -24.68
N THR A 169 5.59 -0.30 -24.48
CA THR A 169 4.64 0.70 -25.01
C THR A 169 4.63 0.72 -26.54
N PRO A 170 3.59 1.28 -27.19
CA PRO A 170 3.54 1.38 -28.64
C PRO A 170 4.78 2.06 -29.27
N ASP A 171 5.33 3.08 -28.61
CA ASP A 171 6.50 3.78 -29.12
C ASP A 171 7.78 2.98 -28.92
N GLN A 172 7.91 2.25 -27.81
CA GLN A 172 9.01 1.29 -27.63
C GLN A 172 8.93 0.14 -28.65
N ARG A 173 7.74 -0.36 -28.97
CA ARG A 173 7.56 -1.40 -30.01
C ARG A 173 8.06 -0.93 -31.37
N LYS A 174 7.81 0.33 -31.72
CA LYS A 174 8.36 0.95 -32.93
C LYS A 174 9.87 1.12 -32.83
N GLN A 175 10.37 1.67 -31.72
CA GLN A 175 11.80 1.93 -31.50
C GLN A 175 12.64 0.66 -31.63
N TYR A 176 12.18 -0.45 -31.04
CA TYR A 176 12.88 -1.74 -31.08
C TYR A 176 12.46 -2.61 -32.27
N GLU A 177 11.51 -2.15 -33.10
CA GLU A 177 10.93 -2.89 -34.23
C GLU A 177 10.39 -4.29 -33.85
N ARG A 178 9.76 -4.40 -32.67
CA ARG A 178 9.34 -5.67 -32.09
C ARG A 178 8.02 -5.57 -31.33
N ASN A 179 7.22 -6.61 -31.43
CA ASN A 179 5.98 -6.78 -30.67
C ASN A 179 6.11 -7.72 -29.45
N SER A 180 7.31 -8.25 -29.21
CA SER A 180 7.62 -9.21 -28.15
C SER A 180 8.83 -8.78 -27.33
N GLY A 181 8.90 -9.33 -26.13
CA GLY A 181 9.91 -8.97 -25.13
C GLY A 181 9.30 -8.08 -24.05
N VAL A 182 10.13 -7.68 -23.09
CA VAL A 182 9.73 -6.91 -21.91
C VAL A 182 10.78 -5.86 -21.59
N VAL A 183 10.35 -4.67 -21.21
CA VAL A 183 11.26 -3.57 -20.89
C VAL A 183 11.61 -3.64 -19.42
N VAL A 184 12.91 -3.58 -19.12
CA VAL A 184 13.40 -3.46 -17.76
C VAL A 184 12.98 -2.10 -17.21
N ARG A 185 12.16 -2.13 -16.17
CA ARG A 185 11.75 -0.93 -15.45
C ARG A 185 12.67 -0.65 -14.27
N THR A 186 12.97 -1.68 -13.47
CA THR A 186 13.82 -1.54 -12.28
C THR A 186 14.73 -2.75 -12.14
N ALA A 187 16.01 -2.47 -11.95
CA ALA A 187 16.99 -3.43 -11.46
C ALA A 187 17.31 -3.06 -10.00
N VAL A 188 17.04 -3.96 -9.06
CA VAL A 188 17.22 -3.70 -7.62
C VAL A 188 18.70 -3.67 -7.28
N GLU A 189 19.14 -2.63 -6.58
CA GLU A 189 20.52 -2.43 -6.14
C GLU A 189 21.05 -3.67 -5.41
N GLY A 190 22.22 -4.14 -5.85
CA GLY A 190 22.88 -5.32 -5.28
C GLY A 190 22.23 -6.66 -5.66
N SER A 191 21.21 -6.69 -6.52
CA SER A 191 20.66 -7.93 -7.07
C SER A 191 21.54 -8.51 -8.18
N PRO A 192 21.37 -9.80 -8.53
CA PRO A 192 22.09 -10.41 -9.65
C PRO A 192 21.98 -9.65 -10.97
N VAL A 193 20.80 -9.16 -11.35
CA VAL A 193 20.64 -8.43 -12.62
C VAL A 193 21.32 -7.07 -12.60
N TYR A 194 21.29 -6.39 -11.44
CA TYR A 194 21.97 -5.11 -11.24
C TYR A 194 23.49 -5.27 -11.37
N ILE A 195 24.06 -6.28 -10.70
CA ILE A 195 25.51 -6.59 -10.76
C ILE A 195 25.92 -6.97 -12.19
N ALA A 196 25.06 -7.66 -12.92
CA ALA A 196 25.30 -8.03 -14.32
C ALA A 196 25.14 -6.85 -15.31
N ASN A 197 24.89 -5.63 -14.83
CA ASN A 197 24.65 -4.43 -15.62
C ASN A 197 23.45 -4.53 -16.56
N ILE A 198 22.39 -5.24 -16.17
CA ILE A 198 21.05 -5.07 -16.76
C ILE A 198 20.45 -3.81 -16.13
N VAL A 199 20.03 -2.87 -16.97
CA VAL A 199 19.64 -1.51 -16.53
C VAL A 199 18.23 -1.16 -17.01
N PRO A 200 17.54 -0.21 -16.36
CA PRO A 200 16.29 0.33 -16.87
C PRO A 200 16.41 0.77 -18.33
N GLY A 201 15.41 0.40 -19.14
CA GLY A 201 15.40 0.66 -20.58
C GLY A 201 15.98 -0.45 -21.46
N ASP A 202 16.59 -1.50 -20.88
CA ASP A 202 16.89 -2.71 -21.64
C ASP A 202 15.59 -3.42 -22.07
N LEU A 203 15.54 -3.92 -23.31
CA LEU A 203 14.46 -4.81 -23.75
C LEU A 203 14.94 -6.26 -23.66
N VAL A 204 14.41 -7.04 -22.71
CA VAL A 204 14.69 -8.47 -22.60
C VAL A 204 13.88 -9.22 -23.66
N ILE A 205 14.58 -9.93 -24.55
CA ILE A 205 14.00 -10.70 -25.65
C ILE A 205 14.21 -12.21 -25.51
N GLY A 206 15.06 -12.65 -24.57
CA GLY A 206 15.26 -14.07 -24.31
C GLY A 206 15.91 -14.38 -22.97
N ILE A 207 15.66 -15.58 -22.48
CA ILE A 207 16.29 -16.15 -21.27
C ILE A 207 16.70 -17.59 -21.55
N ASN A 208 17.96 -17.93 -21.32
CA ASN A 208 18.51 -19.28 -21.54
C ASN A 208 18.16 -19.85 -22.93
N GLY A 209 18.22 -19.00 -23.96
CA GLY A 209 17.87 -19.34 -25.34
C GLY A 209 16.37 -19.39 -25.66
N LYS A 210 15.48 -19.31 -24.67
CA LYS A 210 14.02 -19.23 -24.87
C LYS A 210 13.60 -17.79 -25.16
N SER A 211 12.77 -17.59 -26.18
CA SER A 211 12.23 -16.26 -26.55
C SER A 211 11.23 -15.77 -25.50
N VAL A 212 11.34 -14.50 -25.09
CA VAL A 212 10.38 -13.84 -24.20
C VAL A 212 9.29 -13.19 -25.03
N GLN A 213 8.02 -13.44 -24.69
CA GLN A 213 6.87 -12.92 -25.45
C GLN A 213 6.23 -11.69 -24.80
N GLY A 214 6.19 -11.67 -23.46
CA GLY A 214 5.65 -10.58 -22.65
C GLY A 214 5.90 -10.85 -21.17
N ASN A 215 5.38 -9.98 -20.32
CA ASN A 215 5.69 -9.97 -18.88
C ASN A 215 5.30 -11.27 -18.16
N GLU A 216 4.10 -11.80 -18.43
CA GLU A 216 3.64 -13.06 -17.83
C GLU A 216 4.54 -14.24 -18.22
N HIS A 217 4.92 -14.32 -19.50
CA HIS A 217 5.81 -15.38 -19.98
C HIS A 217 7.22 -15.24 -19.38
N LEU A 218 7.74 -14.02 -19.20
CA LEU A 218 9.00 -13.80 -18.50
C LEU A 218 8.94 -14.36 -17.06
N VAL A 219 7.87 -14.04 -16.32
CA VAL A 219 7.70 -14.50 -14.94
C VAL A 219 7.67 -16.03 -14.86
N GLN A 220 6.98 -16.69 -15.80
CA GLN A 220 6.98 -18.15 -15.92
C GLN A 220 8.40 -18.69 -16.17
N LEU A 221 9.10 -18.14 -17.15
CA LEU A 221 10.48 -18.55 -17.48
C LEU A 221 11.43 -18.37 -16.29
N LEU A 222 11.31 -17.30 -15.51
CA LEU A 222 12.12 -17.07 -14.32
C LEU A 222 11.79 -18.03 -13.17
N THR A 223 10.51 -18.39 -13.03
CA THR A 223 10.03 -19.33 -12.02
C THR A 223 10.51 -20.75 -12.32
N ASP A 224 10.52 -21.14 -13.59
CA ASP A 224 10.98 -22.45 -14.06
C ASP A 224 12.49 -22.68 -13.90
N ILE A 225 13.28 -21.62 -13.65
CA ILE A 225 14.72 -21.76 -13.44
C ILE A 225 14.95 -22.48 -12.11
N PRO A 226 15.62 -23.65 -12.09
CA PRO A 226 15.86 -24.42 -10.86
C PRO A 226 16.55 -23.60 -9.79
N GLN A 227 16.19 -23.77 -8.52
CA GLN A 227 16.83 -23.07 -7.39
C GLN A 227 18.34 -23.37 -7.29
N THR A 228 18.79 -24.49 -7.87
CA THR A 228 20.20 -24.90 -7.95
C THR A 228 20.98 -24.24 -9.08
N ALA A 229 20.34 -23.45 -9.94
CA ALA A 229 21.01 -22.78 -11.05
C ALA A 229 21.98 -21.70 -10.53
N ASP A 230 23.22 -21.75 -11.02
CA ASP A 230 24.30 -20.82 -10.69
C ASP A 230 24.30 -19.57 -11.59
N LYS A 231 23.76 -19.68 -12.81
CA LYS A 231 23.69 -18.58 -13.77
C LYS A 231 22.51 -18.68 -14.73
N VAL A 232 22.18 -17.54 -15.33
CA VAL A 232 21.12 -17.37 -16.33
C VAL A 232 21.62 -16.41 -17.40
N VAL A 233 21.38 -16.73 -18.68
CA VAL A 233 21.77 -15.87 -19.80
C VAL A 233 20.56 -15.09 -20.28
N PHE A 234 20.61 -13.77 -20.11
CA PHE A 234 19.61 -12.84 -20.64
C PHE A 234 20.06 -12.34 -22.00
N LYS A 235 19.19 -12.48 -23.00
CA LYS A 235 19.34 -11.81 -24.29
C LYS A 235 18.54 -10.51 -24.24
N VAL A 236 19.24 -9.38 -24.34
CA VAL A 236 18.64 -8.03 -24.26
C VAL A 236 18.96 -7.20 -25.50
N ILE A 237 18.14 -6.20 -25.79
CA ILE A 237 18.43 -5.14 -26.74
C ILE A 237 18.70 -3.86 -25.94
N ARG A 238 19.87 -3.25 -26.15
CA ARG A 238 20.24 -1.94 -25.62
C ARG A 238 20.75 -1.07 -26.76
N ASN A 239 20.16 0.10 -26.95
CA ASN A 239 20.49 1.01 -28.06
C ASN A 239 20.45 0.29 -29.42
N ASN A 240 19.41 -0.52 -29.65
CA ASN A 240 19.21 -1.34 -30.86
C ASN A 240 20.29 -2.41 -31.14
N ILE A 241 21.15 -2.71 -30.16
CA ILE A 241 22.15 -3.77 -30.25
C ILE A 241 21.75 -4.93 -29.34
N GLU A 242 21.70 -6.14 -29.90
CA GLU A 242 21.50 -7.36 -29.12
C GLU A 242 22.75 -7.68 -28.28
N LYS A 243 22.55 -8.04 -27.02
CA LYS A 243 23.60 -8.42 -26.07
C LYS A 243 23.16 -9.66 -25.31
N ASN A 244 24.09 -10.59 -25.12
CA ASN A 244 23.93 -11.69 -24.18
C ASN A 244 24.63 -11.30 -22.88
N ILE A 245 23.86 -11.20 -21.80
CA ILE A 245 24.35 -10.86 -20.46
C ILE A 245 24.21 -12.09 -19.58
N VAL A 246 25.33 -12.55 -19.02
CA VAL A 246 25.35 -13.66 -18.06
C VAL A 246 25.09 -13.09 -16.67
N VAL A 247 24.01 -13.54 -16.05
CA VAL A 247 23.61 -13.19 -14.69
C VAL A 247 23.96 -14.35 -13.77
N PHE A 248 24.91 -14.15 -12.85
CA PHE A 248 25.24 -15.13 -11.83
C PHE A 248 24.27 -15.01 -10.66
N LEU A 249 23.59 -16.09 -10.32
CA LEU A 249 22.66 -16.14 -9.22
C LEU A 249 23.45 -16.37 -7.92
N ALA A 250 23.19 -15.56 -6.91
CA ALA A 250 23.69 -15.85 -5.58
C ALA A 250 22.97 -17.10 -5.09
N ASN A 251 23.71 -18.18 -4.79
CA ASN A 251 23.16 -19.29 -4.03
C ASN A 251 22.65 -18.72 -2.69
N PRO A 252 21.38 -18.99 -2.32
CA PRO A 252 20.82 -18.52 -1.06
C PRO A 252 21.58 -19.07 0.15
#